data_AF-A0A9R1TPA1-F1
#
_entry.id   AF-A0A9R1TPA1-F1
#
_cell.length_a   1.000
_cell.length_b   1.000
_cell.length_c   1.000
_cell.angle_alpha   90.00
_cell.angle_beta   90.00
_cell.angle_gamma   90.00
#
_symmetry.space_group_name_H-M   'P 1'
#
loop_
_entity.id
_entity.type
_entity.pdbx_description
1 polymer ?
#
loop_
_entity_poly.entity_id
_entity_poly.type
_entity_poly.pdbx_seq_one_letter_code
_entity_poly.pdbx_strand_id
1 'polypeptide(L)'
;MTRKIGVASRLKVQLRSSTANTVINSKDNCTEFLLQSNVSEEEKQMRRILTITEAPEFLTHNPYILNGYRSCRTNKLCVESAFWWTNETINIWSHVIGFFWFFGLTFHDLHFLDLSSTDKAVIIFASVIFQIGLITSAIYHTFSCRSDTIYNTLLAIDMLGISLCLLAIYLTGVHFAFSCYENHRFFYISTVVLIFIIAVVMQIPKYNFSSNVKISVLFAWAAYGVIPTIHGIIVMGIQHPMIQQLFPRIIGMYAITSFAFFLLETKIPERFFPAVI
;
A
#
# COMPACT_ATOMS: atom_id res chain seq x y z
N MET A 1 1.30 12.85 61.56
CA MET A 1 1.04 11.92 60.43
C MET A 1 1.05 12.63 59.06
N THR A 2 1.90 13.66 58.87
CA THR A 2 1.74 14.67 57.79
C THR A 2 2.97 14.85 56.90
N ARG A 3 3.98 13.98 56.98
CA ARG A 3 5.24 14.12 56.23
C ARG A 3 5.41 13.18 55.02
N LYS A 4 4.50 12.21 54.80
CA LYS A 4 4.58 11.24 53.68
C LYS A 4 3.79 11.63 52.43
N ILE A 5 2.91 12.63 52.49
CA ILE A 5 2.05 13.02 51.35
C ILE A 5 2.77 13.96 50.37
N GLY A 6 3.74 14.76 50.84
CA GLY A 6 4.50 15.70 50.01
C GLY A 6 5.58 15.08 49.10
N VAL A 7 6.05 13.87 49.40
CA VAL A 7 7.10 13.19 48.62
C VAL A 7 6.49 12.48 47.41
N ALA A 8 5.30 11.87 47.56
CA ALA A 8 4.59 11.21 46.46
C ALA A 8 4.05 12.20 45.41
N SER A 9 3.68 13.42 45.81
CA SER A 9 3.27 14.48 44.87
C SER A 9 4.44 15.05 44.08
N ARG A 10 5.61 15.26 44.72
CA ARG A 10 6.84 15.68 44.02
C ARG A 10 7.35 14.59 43.07
N LEU A 11 7.32 13.32 43.47
CA LEU A 11 7.70 12.21 42.58
C LEU A 11 6.79 12.09 41.35
N LYS A 12 5.46 12.30 41.48
CA LYS A 12 4.55 12.31 40.32
C LYS A 12 4.79 13.48 39.37
N VAL A 13 5.14 14.66 39.89
CA VAL A 13 5.48 15.83 39.07
C VAL A 13 6.81 15.61 38.35
N GLN A 14 7.80 15.00 39.01
CA GLN A 14 9.13 14.74 38.46
C GLN A 14 9.14 13.54 37.49
N LEU A 15 8.27 12.55 37.69
CA LEU A 15 8.01 11.48 36.72
C LEU A 15 7.27 12.00 35.48
N ARG A 16 6.33 12.95 35.63
CA ARG A 16 5.67 13.66 34.50
C ARG A 16 6.66 14.54 33.73
N SER A 17 7.58 15.23 34.41
CA SER A 17 8.60 16.04 33.73
C SER A 17 9.69 15.18 33.07
N SER A 18 9.99 14.01 33.63
CA SER A 18 10.93 13.05 33.04
C SER A 18 10.34 12.33 31.81
N THR A 19 9.05 11.97 31.84
CA THR A 19 8.35 11.47 30.64
C THR A 19 8.24 12.55 29.56
N ALA A 20 8.00 13.81 29.94
CA ALA A 20 8.03 14.93 28.99
C ALA A 20 9.43 15.11 28.36
N ASN A 21 10.51 15.02 29.14
CA ASN A 21 11.87 15.18 28.62
C ASN A 21 12.37 14.01 27.77
N THR A 22 11.82 12.81 27.94
CA THR A 22 12.22 11.64 27.13
C THR A 22 11.53 11.65 25.76
N VAL A 23 10.37 12.30 25.64
CA VAL A 23 9.63 12.47 24.35
C VAL A 23 10.26 13.56 23.46
N ILE A 24 11.06 14.48 24.02
CA ILE A 24 11.66 15.61 23.28
C ILE A 24 12.81 15.17 22.35
N ASN A 25 13.33 13.94 22.48
CA ASN A 25 14.51 13.51 21.71
C ASN A 25 14.20 12.85 20.35
N SER A 26 12.94 12.83 19.92
CA SER A 26 12.55 12.61 18.52
C SER A 26 11.64 13.75 18.08
N LYS A 27 12.23 14.79 17.47
CA LYS A 27 11.47 15.93 16.93
C LYS A 27 10.66 15.49 15.70
N ASP A 28 9.48 14.95 15.94
CA ASP A 28 8.42 14.80 14.94
C ASP A 28 7.71 16.15 14.78
N ASN A 29 7.74 16.76 13.58
CA ASN A 29 7.05 18.03 13.30
C ASN A 29 5.56 18.03 13.70
N CYS A 30 4.89 16.87 13.62
CA CYS A 30 3.50 16.73 14.06
C CYS A 30 3.32 16.86 15.58
N THR A 31 4.31 16.48 16.38
CA THR A 31 4.24 16.50 17.86
C THR A 31 4.52 17.90 18.39
N GLU A 32 5.42 18.65 17.74
CA GLU A 32 5.72 20.04 18.09
C GLU A 32 4.50 20.96 17.85
N PHE A 33 3.73 20.72 16.79
CA PHE A 33 2.51 21.45 16.46
C PHE A 33 1.36 21.24 17.46
N LEU A 34 1.32 20.10 18.15
CA LEU A 34 0.26 19.73 19.10
C LEU A 34 0.48 20.26 20.53
N LEU A 35 1.64 20.84 20.84
CA LEU A 35 2.01 21.22 22.21
C LEU A 35 1.69 22.68 22.59
N GLN A 36 1.10 23.48 21.69
CA GLN A 36 0.93 24.93 21.85
C GLN A 36 -0.51 25.46 21.88
N SER A 37 -1.54 24.63 21.64
CA SER A 37 -2.94 25.07 21.55
C SER A 37 -3.79 24.69 22.76
N ASN A 38 -4.94 25.35 22.92
CA ASN A 38 -5.94 24.92 23.91
C ASN A 38 -6.72 23.70 23.34
N VAL A 39 -7.27 22.84 24.19
CA VAL A 39 -7.90 21.56 23.78
C VAL A 39 -8.99 21.72 22.70
N SER A 40 -9.75 22.84 22.71
CA SER A 40 -10.80 23.10 21.73
C SER A 40 -10.24 23.52 20.37
N GLU A 41 -9.19 24.33 20.38
CA GLU A 41 -8.50 24.77 19.16
C GLU A 41 -7.64 23.65 18.57
N GLU A 42 -7.04 22.79 19.40
CA GLU A 42 -6.39 21.55 18.96
C GLU A 42 -7.34 20.67 18.15
N GLU A 43 -8.55 20.43 18.66
CA GLU A 43 -9.52 19.58 17.96
C GLU A 43 -9.99 20.21 16.65
N LYS A 44 -10.27 21.52 16.63
CA LYS A 44 -10.59 22.24 15.38
C LYS A 44 -9.46 22.14 14.36
N GLN A 45 -8.22 22.26 14.82
CA GLN A 45 -7.05 22.23 13.96
C GLN A 45 -6.77 20.82 13.39
N MET A 46 -7.00 19.77 14.20
CA MET A 46 -6.97 18.38 13.71
C MET A 46 -8.08 18.08 12.70
N ARG A 47 -9.24 18.74 12.82
CA ARG A 47 -10.36 18.58 11.87
C ARG A 47 -10.19 19.41 10.59
N ARG A 48 -9.26 20.35 10.57
CA ARG A 48 -9.01 21.22 9.41
C ARG A 48 -8.48 20.44 8.21
N ILE A 49 -8.90 20.86 7.03
CA ILE A 49 -8.32 20.44 5.74
C ILE A 49 -7.34 21.53 5.30
N LEU A 50 -6.17 21.11 4.83
CA LEU A 50 -5.02 21.95 4.55
C LEU A 50 -4.80 22.12 3.04
N THR A 51 -4.21 23.25 2.70
CA THR A 51 -3.59 23.48 1.40
C THR A 51 -2.21 22.81 1.33
N ILE A 52 -1.66 22.62 0.14
CA ILE A 52 -0.31 22.06 -0.07
C ILE A 52 0.77 22.85 0.66
N THR A 53 0.61 24.18 0.79
CA THR A 53 1.56 25.07 1.48
C THR A 53 1.52 24.94 2.99
N GLU A 54 0.42 24.44 3.55
CA GLU A 54 0.24 24.24 5.00
C GLU A 54 0.48 22.78 5.42
N ALA A 55 0.39 21.84 4.48
CA ALA A 55 0.52 20.43 4.75
C ALA A 55 1.96 20.05 5.11
N PRO A 56 2.18 19.04 5.98
CA PRO A 56 3.50 18.49 6.24
C PRO A 56 4.20 18.02 4.95
N GLU A 57 5.51 18.28 4.84
CA GLU A 57 6.32 17.98 3.64
C GLU A 57 6.26 16.50 3.22
N PHE A 58 6.20 15.58 4.20
CA PHE A 58 6.09 14.14 3.93
C PHE A 58 4.74 13.72 3.32
N LEU A 59 3.77 14.63 3.17
CA LEU A 59 2.50 14.37 2.47
C LEU A 59 2.45 15.02 1.08
N THR A 60 3.32 15.99 0.79
CA THR A 60 3.18 16.89 -0.38
C THR A 60 4.03 16.45 -1.58
N HIS A 61 3.88 15.19 -1.99
CA HIS A 61 4.71 14.59 -3.04
C HIS A 61 4.27 14.96 -4.46
N ASN A 62 3.00 15.33 -4.64
CA ASN A 62 2.44 15.73 -5.93
C ASN A 62 2.18 17.25 -5.92
N PRO A 63 2.94 18.05 -6.70
CA PRO A 63 2.81 19.51 -6.68
C PRO A 63 1.51 20.02 -7.29
N TYR A 64 0.74 19.17 -7.97
CA TYR A 64 -0.51 19.54 -8.62
C TYR A 64 -1.75 19.36 -7.74
N ILE A 65 -1.63 18.63 -6.62
CA ILE A 65 -2.69 18.51 -5.61
C ILE A 65 -2.55 19.71 -4.68
N LEU A 66 -3.41 20.71 -4.83
CA LEU A 66 -3.26 21.98 -4.10
C LEU A 66 -4.01 22.01 -2.76
N ASN A 67 -5.07 21.21 -2.62
CA ASN A 67 -5.97 21.20 -1.47
C ASN A 67 -6.31 19.77 -1.04
N GLY A 68 -7.09 19.64 0.03
CA GLY A 68 -7.62 18.35 0.49
C GLY A 68 -6.71 17.60 1.46
N TYR A 69 -5.56 18.18 1.85
CA TYR A 69 -4.61 17.54 2.76
C TYR A 69 -5.16 17.47 4.19
N ARG A 70 -4.79 16.40 4.90
CA ARG A 70 -5.19 16.19 6.29
C ARG A 70 -4.08 16.67 7.22
N SER A 71 -4.45 17.44 8.25
CA SER A 71 -3.54 17.78 9.35
C SER A 71 -3.17 16.55 10.19
N CYS A 72 -2.15 16.67 11.03
CA CYS A 72 -1.76 15.59 11.94
C CYS A 72 -2.90 15.30 12.94
N ARG A 73 -3.43 14.08 12.92
CA ARG A 73 -4.68 13.69 13.61
C ARG A 73 -4.49 12.60 14.64
N THR A 74 -5.41 12.44 15.58
CA THR A 74 -5.47 11.21 16.42
C THR A 74 -5.94 10.01 15.60
N ASN A 75 -5.68 8.79 16.07
CA ASN A 75 -6.11 7.56 15.39
C ASN A 75 -7.63 7.53 15.12
N LYS A 76 -8.44 8.04 16.05
CA LYS A 76 -9.89 8.14 15.88
C LYS A 76 -10.26 9.07 14.71
N LEU A 77 -9.63 10.23 14.65
CA LEU A 77 -9.85 11.20 13.57
C LEU A 77 -9.30 10.73 12.22
N CYS A 78 -8.24 9.91 12.19
CA CYS A 78 -7.78 9.27 10.96
C CYS A 78 -8.87 8.36 10.38
N VAL A 79 -9.45 7.48 11.20
CA VAL A 79 -10.56 6.60 10.79
C VAL A 79 -11.80 7.41 10.40
N GLU A 80 -12.16 8.41 11.19
CA GLU A 80 -13.29 9.30 10.89
C GLU A 80 -13.10 10.01 9.54
N SER A 81 -11.86 10.39 9.22
CA SER A 81 -11.53 11.09 7.98
C SER A 81 -11.68 10.28 6.71
N ALA A 82 -11.78 8.95 6.81
CA ALA A 82 -12.11 8.12 5.66
C ALA A 82 -13.46 8.51 5.04
N PHE A 83 -14.36 9.13 5.81
CA PHE A 83 -15.67 9.60 5.36
C PHE A 83 -15.70 11.09 5.00
N TRP A 84 -14.57 11.78 5.05
CA TRP A 84 -14.48 13.19 4.66
C TRP A 84 -14.07 13.31 3.20
N TRP A 85 -14.29 14.48 2.59
CA TRP A 85 -13.73 14.77 1.27
C TRP A 85 -12.30 15.29 1.42
N THR A 86 -11.33 14.45 1.07
CA THR A 86 -9.89 14.69 1.22
C THR A 86 -9.17 14.18 -0.02
N ASN A 87 -7.91 14.55 -0.20
CA ASN A 87 -7.07 14.05 -1.29
C ASN A 87 -6.80 12.53 -1.24
N GLU A 88 -7.23 11.86 -0.16
CA GLU A 88 -6.96 10.44 0.10
C GLU A 88 -8.25 9.61 0.14
N THR A 89 -9.42 10.26 0.04
CA THR A 89 -10.72 9.59 0.13
C THR A 89 -10.90 8.55 -0.97
N ILE A 90 -10.57 8.91 -2.21
CA ILE A 90 -10.66 7.98 -3.35
C ILE A 90 -9.70 6.80 -3.14
N ASN A 91 -8.46 7.06 -2.70
CA ASN A 91 -7.48 6.00 -2.43
C ASN A 91 -8.00 5.02 -1.36
N ILE A 92 -8.53 5.52 -0.25
CA ILE A 92 -9.09 4.67 0.82
C ILE A 92 -10.23 3.80 0.27
N TRP A 93 -11.23 4.42 -0.36
CA TRP A 93 -12.43 3.71 -0.78
C TRP A 93 -12.22 2.80 -1.98
N SER A 94 -11.30 3.11 -2.91
CA SER A 94 -10.97 2.20 -4.01
C SER A 94 -10.39 0.89 -3.48
N HIS A 95 -9.53 0.94 -2.45
CA HIS A 95 -8.96 -0.26 -1.84
C HIS A 95 -9.98 -1.03 -0.99
N VAL A 96 -10.84 -0.34 -0.24
CA VAL A 96 -11.93 -0.98 0.53
C VAL A 96 -12.93 -1.70 -0.39
N ILE A 97 -13.37 -1.06 -1.47
CA ILE A 97 -14.26 -1.67 -2.46
C ILE A 97 -13.58 -2.87 -3.12
N GLY A 98 -12.31 -2.72 -3.51
CA GLY A 98 -11.52 -3.83 -4.04
C GLY A 98 -11.45 -5.02 -3.08
N PHE A 99 -11.27 -4.77 -1.78
CA PHE A 99 -11.23 -5.83 -0.78
C PHE A 99 -12.54 -6.63 -0.78
N PHE A 100 -13.69 -5.97 -0.71
CA PHE A 100 -14.99 -6.66 -0.73
C PHE A 100 -15.24 -7.39 -2.04
N TRP A 101 -14.73 -6.88 -3.16
CA TRP A 101 -14.77 -7.58 -4.44
C TRP A 101 -14.01 -8.92 -4.39
N PHE A 102 -12.74 -8.91 -3.95
CA PHE A 102 -11.94 -10.14 -3.83
C PHE A 102 -12.45 -11.09 -2.74
N PHE A 103 -13.04 -10.54 -1.67
CA PHE A 103 -13.72 -11.34 -0.65
C PHE A 103 -14.90 -12.10 -1.25
N GLY A 104 -15.75 -11.42 -2.03
CA GLY A 104 -16.86 -12.03 -2.76
C GLY A 104 -16.40 -13.10 -3.76
N LEU A 105 -15.32 -12.82 -4.52
CA LEU A 105 -14.71 -13.81 -5.42
C LEU A 105 -14.19 -15.03 -4.68
N THR A 106 -13.55 -14.84 -3.53
CA THR A 106 -13.06 -15.97 -2.71
C THR A 106 -14.21 -16.83 -2.21
N PHE A 107 -15.30 -16.21 -1.76
CA PHE A 107 -16.51 -16.94 -1.36
C PHE A 107 -17.11 -17.70 -2.54
N HIS A 108 -17.21 -17.06 -3.71
CA HIS A 108 -17.68 -17.70 -4.92
C HIS A 108 -16.81 -18.92 -5.28
N ASP A 109 -15.49 -18.76 -5.29
CA ASP A 109 -14.56 -19.80 -5.73
C ASP A 109 -14.48 -20.99 -4.75
N LEU A 110 -14.70 -20.73 -3.46
CA LEU A 110 -14.83 -21.79 -2.46
C LEU A 110 -16.02 -22.71 -2.74
N HIS A 111 -17.18 -22.13 -3.10
CA HIS A 111 -18.46 -22.85 -3.16
C HIS A 111 -18.83 -23.36 -4.56
N PHE A 112 -18.51 -22.59 -5.61
CA PHE A 112 -19.02 -22.84 -6.96
C PHE A 112 -17.96 -23.31 -7.94
N LEU A 113 -16.67 -23.12 -7.64
CA LEU A 113 -15.59 -23.52 -8.53
C LEU A 113 -15.29 -25.01 -8.34
N ASP A 114 -15.55 -25.81 -9.36
CA ASP A 114 -15.26 -27.24 -9.36
C ASP A 114 -13.91 -27.52 -10.04
N LEU A 115 -12.84 -27.46 -9.25
CA LEU A 115 -11.46 -27.73 -9.67
C LEU A 115 -10.79 -28.72 -8.71
N SER A 116 -9.62 -29.21 -9.11
CA SER A 116 -8.75 -29.99 -8.21
C SER A 116 -8.47 -29.22 -6.91
N SER A 117 -8.31 -29.94 -5.80
CA SER A 117 -8.01 -29.33 -4.49
C SER A 117 -6.77 -28.43 -4.53
N THR A 118 -5.76 -28.80 -5.32
CA THR A 118 -4.53 -28.04 -5.49
C THR A 118 -4.78 -26.73 -6.24
N ASP A 119 -5.49 -26.77 -7.36
CA ASP A 119 -5.77 -25.56 -8.15
C ASP A 119 -6.66 -24.58 -7.38
N LYS A 120 -7.67 -25.12 -6.68
CA LYS A 120 -8.52 -24.33 -5.79
C LYS A 120 -7.71 -23.68 -4.67
N ALA A 121 -6.79 -24.41 -4.03
CA ALA A 121 -5.92 -23.86 -2.99
C ALA A 121 -5.02 -22.73 -3.53
N VAL A 122 -4.46 -22.89 -4.74
CA VAL A 122 -3.62 -21.88 -5.40
C VAL A 122 -4.40 -20.59 -5.68
N ILE A 123 -5.64 -20.70 -6.19
CA ILE A 123 -6.51 -19.55 -6.46
C ILE A 123 -6.91 -18.84 -5.15
N ILE A 124 -7.37 -19.59 -4.15
CA ILE A 124 -7.79 -19.02 -2.86
C ILE A 124 -6.60 -18.33 -2.18
N PHE A 125 -5.43 -18.96 -2.18
CA PHE A 125 -4.23 -18.38 -1.62
C PHE A 125 -3.91 -17.02 -2.26
N ALA A 126 -3.94 -16.94 -3.60
CA ALA A 126 -3.73 -15.66 -4.28
C ALA A 126 -4.79 -14.62 -3.93
N SER A 127 -6.07 -15.01 -3.90
CA SER A 127 -7.16 -14.10 -3.54
C SER A 127 -7.06 -13.58 -2.10
N VAL A 128 -6.56 -14.38 -1.16
CA VAL A 128 -6.28 -13.94 0.22
C VAL A 128 -5.11 -12.94 0.25
N ILE A 129 -4.06 -13.17 -0.53
CA ILE A 129 -2.93 -12.24 -0.63
C ILE A 129 -3.37 -10.88 -1.20
N PHE A 130 -4.22 -10.87 -2.23
CA PHE A 130 -4.81 -9.63 -2.75
C PHE A 130 -5.61 -8.88 -1.68
N GLN A 131 -6.43 -9.58 -0.90
CA GLN A 131 -7.17 -8.98 0.20
C GLN A 131 -6.26 -8.35 1.25
N ILE A 132 -5.16 -9.03 1.62
CA ILE A 132 -4.16 -8.48 2.53
C ILE A 132 -3.56 -7.20 1.95
N GLY A 133 -3.13 -7.20 0.69
CA GLY A 133 -2.57 -6.03 0.03
C GLY A 133 -3.53 -4.83 -0.03
N LEU A 134 -4.81 -5.09 -0.31
CA LEU A 134 -5.85 -4.06 -0.34
C LEU A 134 -6.13 -3.49 1.06
N ILE A 135 -6.17 -4.33 2.09
CA ILE A 135 -6.32 -3.88 3.48
C ILE A 135 -5.12 -3.04 3.91
N THR A 136 -3.89 -3.49 3.63
CA THR A 136 -2.67 -2.74 4.01
C THR A 136 -2.64 -1.38 3.34
N SER A 137 -3.06 -1.28 2.08
CA SER A 137 -3.15 0.00 1.37
C SER A 137 -4.22 0.92 1.95
N ALA A 138 -5.41 0.39 2.24
CA ALA A 138 -6.47 1.16 2.89
C ALA A 138 -6.03 1.69 4.28
N ILE A 139 -5.30 0.88 5.06
CA ILE A 139 -4.72 1.30 6.34
C ILE A 139 -3.69 2.41 6.13
N TYR A 140 -2.77 2.24 5.16
CA TYR A 140 -1.78 3.27 4.84
C TYR A 140 -2.46 4.61 4.53
N HIS A 141 -3.39 4.65 3.57
CA HIS A 141 -4.08 5.89 3.21
C HIS A 141 -4.95 6.43 4.36
N THR A 142 -5.51 5.59 5.23
CA THR A 142 -6.27 6.06 6.40
C THR A 142 -5.38 6.76 7.41
N PHE A 143 -4.19 6.21 7.70
CA PHE A 143 -3.32 6.65 8.78
C PHE A 143 -2.09 7.44 8.33
N SER A 144 -1.93 7.71 7.02
CA SER A 144 -0.77 8.42 6.43
C SER A 144 -0.55 9.79 7.05
N CYS A 145 -1.61 10.49 7.47
CA CYS A 145 -1.51 11.82 8.08
C CYS A 145 -1.08 11.82 9.57
N ARG A 146 -0.87 10.65 10.21
CA ARG A 146 -0.67 10.59 11.67
C ARG A 146 0.67 11.16 12.13
N SER A 147 1.76 10.73 11.51
CA SER A 147 3.12 11.18 11.75
C SER A 147 4.03 10.67 10.63
N ASP A 148 5.20 11.29 10.46
CA ASP A 148 6.18 10.88 9.44
C ASP A 148 6.68 9.43 9.65
N THR A 149 6.91 9.03 10.91
CA THR A 149 7.30 7.65 11.24
C THR A 149 6.21 6.63 10.85
N ILE A 150 4.95 6.92 11.15
CA ILE A 150 3.83 6.03 10.81
C ILE A 150 3.61 6.02 9.30
N TYR A 151 3.71 7.17 8.65
CA TYR A 151 3.66 7.30 7.20
C TYR A 151 4.66 6.36 6.51
N ASN A 152 5.95 6.47 6.85
CA ASN A 152 7.00 5.67 6.23
C ASN A 152 6.87 4.18 6.54
N THR A 153 6.46 3.83 7.76
CA THR A 153 6.26 2.44 8.17
C THR A 153 5.10 1.80 7.40
N LEU A 154 3.96 2.49 7.34
CA LEU A 154 2.78 1.99 6.62
C LEU A 154 3.01 1.97 5.10
N LEU A 155 3.75 2.95 4.55
CA LEU A 155 4.16 2.93 3.15
C LEU A 155 5.02 1.70 2.83
N ALA A 156 5.95 1.33 3.72
CA ALA A 156 6.76 0.13 3.52
C ALA A 156 5.92 -1.15 3.57
N ILE A 157 4.94 -1.23 4.48
CA ILE A 157 4.00 -2.35 4.58
C ILE A 157 3.10 -2.44 3.34
N ASP A 158 2.64 -1.30 2.82
CA ASP A 158 1.82 -1.26 1.61
C ASP A 158 2.61 -1.73 0.38
N MET A 159 3.85 -1.27 0.24
CA MET A 159 4.76 -1.71 -0.82
C MET A 159 5.08 -3.23 -0.73
N LEU A 160 5.16 -3.78 0.49
CA LEU A 160 5.25 -5.22 0.71
C LEU A 160 3.98 -5.94 0.24
N GLY A 161 2.81 -5.39 0.55
CA GLY A 161 1.51 -5.87 0.07
C GLY A 161 1.46 -5.95 -1.47
N ILE A 162 1.88 -4.90 -2.17
CA ILE A 162 1.98 -4.88 -3.64
C ILE A 162 2.95 -5.97 -4.14
N SER A 163 4.09 -6.14 -3.47
CA SER A 163 5.08 -7.17 -3.83
C SER A 163 4.54 -8.59 -3.68
N LEU A 164 3.77 -8.85 -2.61
CA LEU A 164 3.10 -10.13 -2.38
C LEU A 164 2.00 -10.37 -3.43
N CYS A 165 1.22 -9.35 -3.79
CA CYS A 165 0.22 -9.45 -4.85
C CYS A 165 0.88 -9.80 -6.19
N LEU A 166 1.99 -9.15 -6.53
CA LEU A 166 2.73 -9.44 -7.75
C LEU A 166 3.28 -10.87 -7.75
N LEU A 167 3.84 -11.34 -6.63
CA LEU A 167 4.24 -12.73 -6.47
C LEU A 167 3.07 -13.70 -6.69
N ALA A 168 1.91 -13.43 -6.07
CA ALA A 168 0.72 -14.27 -6.20
C ALA A 168 0.22 -14.36 -7.66
N ILE A 169 0.23 -13.24 -8.40
CA ILE A 169 -0.09 -13.22 -9.84
C ILE A 169 0.85 -14.14 -10.62
N TYR A 170 2.15 -14.09 -10.33
CA TYR A 170 3.12 -14.95 -11.00
C TYR A 170 2.96 -16.42 -10.63
N LEU A 171 2.81 -16.73 -9.34
CA LEU A 171 2.67 -18.12 -8.88
C LEU A 171 1.44 -18.77 -9.51
N THR A 172 0.31 -18.07 -9.53
CA THR A 172 -0.92 -18.57 -10.17
C THR A 172 -0.79 -18.66 -11.69
N GLY A 173 -0.35 -17.58 -12.35
CA GLY A 173 -0.22 -17.53 -13.79
C GLY A 173 0.73 -18.60 -14.34
N VAL A 174 1.90 -18.77 -13.73
CA VAL A 174 2.90 -19.77 -14.15
C VAL A 174 2.44 -21.20 -13.80
N HIS A 175 1.76 -21.41 -12.67
CA HIS A 175 1.21 -22.72 -12.29
C HIS A 175 0.25 -23.25 -13.36
N PHE A 176 -0.69 -22.41 -13.81
CA PHE A 176 -1.64 -22.80 -14.85
C PHE A 176 -0.97 -22.83 -16.24
N ALA A 177 -0.19 -21.81 -16.60
CA ALA A 177 0.40 -21.69 -17.93
C ALA A 177 1.45 -22.77 -18.24
N PHE A 178 2.16 -23.30 -17.25
CA PHE A 178 3.18 -24.34 -17.44
C PHE A 178 2.85 -25.63 -16.69
N SER A 179 1.56 -25.92 -16.51
CA SER A 179 1.07 -27.13 -15.84
C SER A 179 1.66 -28.42 -16.42
N CYS A 180 1.79 -28.49 -17.75
CA CYS A 180 2.38 -29.64 -18.46
C CYS A 180 3.92 -29.56 -18.62
N TYR A 181 4.58 -28.49 -18.15
CA TYR A 181 6.00 -28.21 -18.40
C TYR A 181 6.74 -27.89 -17.10
N GLU A 182 7.03 -28.92 -16.31
CA GLU A 182 7.55 -28.75 -14.93
C GLU A 182 8.87 -27.99 -14.86
N ASN A 183 9.81 -28.24 -15.78
CA ASN A 183 11.10 -27.56 -15.82
C ASN A 183 10.94 -26.04 -16.05
N HIS A 184 10.05 -25.64 -16.96
CA HIS A 184 9.77 -24.23 -17.23
C HIS A 184 9.03 -23.58 -16.07
N ARG A 185 8.05 -24.28 -15.48
CA ARG A 185 7.34 -23.82 -14.28
C ARG A 185 8.32 -23.57 -13.13
N PHE A 186 9.20 -24.53 -12.83
CA PHE A 186 10.19 -24.41 -11.77
C PHE A 186 11.17 -23.24 -12.01
N PHE A 187 11.67 -23.10 -13.24
CA PHE A 187 12.54 -21.99 -13.62
C PHE A 187 11.87 -20.64 -13.35
N TYR A 188 10.66 -20.43 -13.88
CA TYR A 188 9.96 -19.17 -13.73
C TYR A 188 9.57 -18.87 -12.28
N ILE A 189 9.04 -19.84 -11.54
CA ILE A 189 8.74 -19.67 -10.10
C ILE A 189 10.01 -19.29 -9.32
N SER A 190 11.14 -19.95 -9.58
CA SER A 190 12.40 -19.66 -8.89
C SER A 190 12.87 -18.23 -9.19
N THR A 191 12.79 -17.78 -10.45
CA THR A 191 13.18 -16.42 -10.83
C THR A 191 12.31 -15.34 -10.18
N VAL A 192 10.98 -15.51 -10.14
CA VAL A 192 10.09 -14.50 -9.54
C VAL A 192 10.20 -14.48 -8.01
N VAL A 193 10.48 -15.61 -7.37
CA VAL A 193 10.78 -15.65 -5.93
C VAL A 193 12.10 -14.93 -5.63
N LEU A 194 13.12 -15.09 -6.47
CA LEU A 194 14.36 -14.34 -6.32
C LEU A 194 14.14 -12.83 -6.45
N ILE A 195 13.36 -12.39 -7.45
CA ILE A 195 13.03 -10.97 -7.63
C ILE A 195 12.22 -10.45 -6.42
N PHE A 196 11.28 -11.25 -5.90
CA PHE A 196 10.52 -10.92 -4.69
C PHE A 196 11.44 -10.70 -3.48
N ILE A 197 12.42 -11.58 -3.25
CA ILE A 197 13.38 -11.42 -2.15
C ILE A 197 14.15 -10.10 -2.29
N ILE A 198 14.58 -9.75 -3.50
CA ILE A 198 15.24 -8.47 -3.77
C ILE A 198 14.31 -7.30 -3.43
N ALA A 199 13.05 -7.35 -3.87
CA ALA A 199 12.06 -6.31 -3.59
C ALA A 199 11.79 -6.14 -2.08
N VAL A 200 11.71 -7.23 -1.32
CA VAL A 200 11.53 -7.21 0.14
C VAL A 200 12.76 -6.62 0.83
N VAL A 201 13.97 -7.01 0.43
CA VAL A 201 15.21 -6.45 1.01
C VAL A 201 15.24 -4.92 0.83
N MET A 202 14.80 -4.42 -0.32
CA MET A 202 14.75 -2.99 -0.59
C MET A 202 13.76 -2.22 0.28
N GLN A 203 12.75 -2.89 0.86
CA GLN A 203 11.76 -2.28 1.75
C GLN A 203 12.28 -2.12 3.18
N ILE A 204 13.38 -2.80 3.55
CA ILE A 204 13.96 -2.69 4.88
C ILE A 204 14.52 -1.26 5.07
N PRO A 205 14.04 -0.50 6.08
CA PRO A 205 14.42 0.90 6.27
C PRO A 205 15.94 1.14 6.38
N LYS A 206 16.68 0.15 6.88
CA LYS A 206 18.14 0.19 7.06
C LYS A 206 18.92 0.49 5.77
N TYR A 207 18.42 0.08 4.61
CA TYR A 207 19.14 0.26 3.33
C TYR A 207 18.83 1.60 2.62
N ASN A 208 17.86 2.37 3.12
CA ASN A 208 17.55 3.72 2.65
C ASN A 208 17.42 3.89 1.11
N PHE A 209 16.85 2.89 0.43
CA PHE A 209 16.54 3.01 -1.00
C PHE A 209 15.45 4.05 -1.23
N SER A 210 15.62 4.89 -2.26
CA SER A 210 14.61 5.89 -2.63
C SER A 210 13.33 5.24 -3.17
N SER A 211 12.19 5.89 -2.96
CA SER A 211 10.88 5.40 -3.41
C SER A 211 10.85 5.15 -4.92
N ASN A 212 11.51 6.00 -5.72
CA ASN A 212 11.60 5.84 -7.17
C ASN A 212 12.29 4.53 -7.57
N VAL A 213 13.36 4.13 -6.87
CA VAL A 213 14.07 2.88 -7.17
C VAL A 213 13.21 1.67 -6.78
N LYS A 214 12.53 1.71 -5.62
CA LYS A 214 11.59 0.66 -5.20
C LYS A 214 10.47 0.46 -6.23
N ILE A 215 9.87 1.57 -6.67
CA ILE A 215 8.81 1.59 -7.69
C ILE A 215 9.34 1.07 -9.03
N SER A 216 10.53 1.50 -9.46
CA SER A 216 11.14 1.02 -10.71
C SER A 216 11.39 -0.48 -10.71
N VAL A 217 11.80 -1.07 -9.58
CA VAL A 217 11.98 -2.53 -9.48
C VAL A 217 10.65 -3.26 -9.58
N LEU A 218 9.58 -2.76 -8.94
CA LEU A 218 8.24 -3.33 -9.10
C LEU A 218 7.76 -3.27 -10.55
N PHE A 219 8.02 -2.18 -11.26
CA PHE A 219 7.67 -2.06 -12.68
C PHE A 219 8.48 -3.01 -13.57
N ALA A 220 9.80 -3.08 -13.36
CA ALA A 220 10.64 -4.03 -14.10
C ALA A 220 10.17 -5.48 -13.85
N TRP A 221 9.79 -5.79 -12.61
CA TRP A 221 9.24 -7.09 -12.27
C TRP A 221 7.86 -7.32 -12.88
N ALA A 222 6.97 -6.34 -12.98
CA ALA A 222 5.71 -6.48 -13.70
C ALA A 222 5.93 -6.70 -15.22
N ALA A 223 6.90 -5.98 -15.81
CA ALA A 223 7.28 -6.12 -17.22
C ALA A 223 7.93 -7.48 -17.53
N TYR A 224 8.63 -8.09 -16.56
CA TYR A 224 9.21 -9.42 -16.70
C TYR A 224 8.21 -10.47 -17.20
N GLY A 225 6.92 -10.35 -16.86
CA GLY A 225 5.87 -11.29 -17.22
C GLY A 225 5.57 -11.39 -18.72
N VAL A 226 6.08 -10.43 -19.51
CA VAL A 226 6.10 -10.53 -20.97
C VAL A 226 6.95 -11.72 -21.43
N ILE A 227 8.07 -12.02 -20.74
CA ILE A 227 8.99 -13.11 -21.09
C ILE A 227 8.33 -14.50 -20.98
N PRO A 228 7.77 -14.94 -19.83
CA PRO A 228 7.09 -16.22 -19.75
C PRO A 228 5.86 -16.28 -20.65
N THR A 229 5.20 -15.15 -20.92
CA THR A 229 4.07 -15.11 -21.88
C THR A 229 4.53 -15.42 -23.29
N ILE A 230 5.56 -14.74 -23.81
CA ILE A 230 6.12 -14.98 -25.15
C ILE A 230 6.69 -16.40 -25.24
N HIS A 231 7.45 -16.84 -24.23
CA HIS A 231 8.00 -18.19 -24.21
C HIS A 231 6.90 -19.25 -24.24
N GLY A 232 5.82 -19.06 -23.47
CA GLY A 232 4.67 -19.96 -23.48
C GLY A 232 4.01 -20.09 -24.85
N ILE A 233 3.87 -18.98 -25.59
CA ILE A 233 3.35 -18.98 -26.96
C ILE A 233 4.27 -19.76 -27.92
N ILE A 234 5.60 -19.59 -27.78
CA ILE A 234 6.59 -20.28 -28.62
C ILE A 234 6.56 -21.81 -28.36
N VAL A 235 6.51 -22.22 -27.10
CA VAL A 235 6.57 -23.64 -26.71
C VAL A 235 5.26 -24.38 -27.02
N MET A 236 4.11 -23.78 -26.70
CA MET A 236 2.81 -24.44 -26.86
C MET A 236 2.17 -24.20 -28.22
N GLY A 237 2.57 -23.15 -28.91
CA GLY A 237 1.92 -22.66 -30.13
C GLY A 237 0.71 -21.78 -29.82
N ILE A 238 0.46 -20.79 -30.70
CA ILE A 238 -0.62 -19.81 -30.54
C ILE A 238 -2.03 -20.42 -30.63
N GLN A 239 -2.16 -21.61 -31.24
CA GLN A 239 -3.42 -22.33 -31.38
C GLN A 239 -3.78 -23.15 -30.13
N HIS A 240 -2.88 -23.26 -29.15
CA HIS A 240 -3.15 -24.02 -27.94
C HIS A 240 -4.32 -23.40 -27.17
N PRO A 241 -5.35 -24.18 -26.74
CA PRO A 241 -6.56 -23.64 -26.12
C PRO A 241 -6.29 -22.73 -24.91
N MET A 242 -5.30 -23.10 -24.10
CA MET A 242 -4.89 -22.30 -22.95
C MET A 242 -4.31 -20.94 -23.34
N ILE A 243 -3.52 -20.87 -24.41
CA ILE A 243 -2.95 -19.61 -24.92
C ILE A 243 -4.06 -18.73 -25.49
N GLN A 244 -5.01 -19.29 -26.22
CA GLN A 244 -6.13 -18.51 -26.76
C GLN A 244 -7.01 -17.87 -25.68
N GLN A 245 -7.15 -18.51 -24.52
CA GLN A 245 -7.91 -17.96 -23.40
C GLN A 245 -7.11 -16.96 -22.55
N LEU A 246 -5.83 -17.25 -22.28
CA LEU A 246 -4.98 -16.43 -21.42
C LEU A 246 -4.43 -15.19 -22.13
N PHE A 247 -4.04 -15.31 -23.40
CA PHE A 247 -3.32 -14.26 -24.11
C PHE A 247 -4.11 -12.93 -24.22
N PRO A 248 -5.40 -12.92 -24.61
CA PRO A 248 -6.18 -11.67 -24.65
C PRO A 248 -6.33 -11.03 -23.26
N ARG A 249 -6.43 -11.85 -22.20
CA ARG A 249 -6.53 -11.37 -20.82
C ARG A 249 -5.23 -10.73 -20.35
N ILE A 250 -4.10 -11.33 -20.70
CA ILE A 250 -2.76 -10.79 -20.41
C ILE A 250 -2.55 -9.47 -21.15
N ILE A 251 -2.94 -9.37 -22.43
CA ILE A 251 -2.90 -8.10 -23.18
C ILE A 251 -3.77 -7.05 -22.50
N GLY A 252 -5.00 -7.39 -22.12
CA GLY A 252 -5.90 -6.47 -21.42
C GLY A 252 -5.31 -5.96 -20.10
N MET A 253 -4.73 -6.86 -19.31
CA MET A 253 -4.03 -6.52 -18.07
C MET A 253 -2.86 -5.55 -18.32
N TYR A 254 -2.00 -5.82 -19.31
CA TYR A 254 -0.88 -4.94 -19.64
C TYR A 254 -1.33 -3.60 -20.20
N ALA A 255 -2.42 -3.56 -20.97
CA ALA A 255 -2.99 -2.31 -21.47
C ALA A 255 -3.50 -1.43 -20.32
N ILE A 256 -4.28 -2.00 -19.40
CA ILE A 256 -4.82 -1.28 -18.22
C ILE A 256 -3.68 -0.79 -17.32
N THR A 257 -2.72 -1.66 -17.00
CA THR A 257 -1.60 -1.31 -16.12
C THR A 257 -0.64 -0.29 -16.74
N SER A 258 -0.36 -0.39 -18.04
CA SER A 258 0.46 0.60 -18.76
C SER A 258 -0.25 1.96 -18.83
N PHE A 259 -1.57 1.96 -19.04
CA PHE A 259 -2.36 3.19 -19.01
C PHE A 259 -2.38 3.83 -17.62
N ALA A 260 -2.57 3.03 -16.56
CA ALA A 260 -2.49 3.51 -15.18
C ALA A 260 -1.10 4.10 -14.87
N PHE A 261 -0.03 3.43 -15.30
CA PHE A 261 1.33 3.95 -15.16
C PHE A 261 1.54 5.27 -15.90
N PHE A 262 1.04 5.36 -17.13
CA PHE A 262 1.08 6.61 -17.91
C PHE A 262 0.42 7.76 -17.15
N LEU A 263 -0.76 7.53 -16.55
CA LEU A 263 -1.43 8.55 -15.72
C LEU A 263 -0.62 8.90 -14.47
N LEU A 264 -0.04 7.91 -13.78
CA LEU A 264 0.77 8.11 -12.58
C LEU A 264 2.04 8.92 -12.83
N GLU A 265 2.72 8.71 -13.96
CA GLU A 265 3.93 9.45 -14.31
C GLU A 265 3.61 10.86 -14.81
N THR A 266 2.58 10.97 -15.66
CA THR A 266 2.18 12.27 -16.24
C THR A 266 1.41 13.16 -15.28
N LYS A 267 0.91 12.61 -14.17
CA LYS A 267 0.05 13.27 -13.18
C LYS A 267 -1.21 13.85 -13.83
N ILE A 268 -1.80 13.11 -14.76
CA ILE A 268 -3.04 13.51 -15.45
C ILE A 268 -4.22 12.88 -14.70
N PRO A 269 -5.30 13.64 -14.42
CA PRO A 269 -5.62 14.99 -14.91
C PRO A 269 -5.16 16.16 -14.03
N GLU A 270 -4.62 15.91 -12.83
CA GLU A 270 -4.31 16.96 -11.85
C GLU A 270 -3.33 18.02 -12.38
N ARG A 271 -2.43 17.63 -13.29
CA ARG A 271 -1.50 18.52 -13.98
C ARG A 271 -2.19 19.58 -14.83
N PHE A 272 -3.32 19.25 -15.44
CA PHE A 272 -4.09 20.19 -16.27
C PHE A 272 -5.14 20.95 -15.47
N PHE A 273 -5.66 20.34 -14.40
CA PHE A 273 -6.69 20.92 -13.55
C PHE A 273 -6.25 20.91 -12.08
N PRO A 274 -5.24 21.72 -11.70
CA PRO A 274 -4.82 21.82 -10.32
C PRO A 274 -5.96 22.39 -9.47
N ALA A 275 -6.12 21.88 -8.24
CA ALA A 275 -7.16 22.26 -7.26
C ALA A 275 -8.61 21.77 -7.50
N VAL A 276 -8.86 20.80 -8.37
CA VAL A 276 -10.22 20.20 -8.52
C VAL A 276 -10.56 19.17 -7.43
N ILE A 277 -9.63 18.90 -6.51
CA ILE A 277 -9.81 18.00 -5.35
C ILE A 277 -9.83 18.84 -4.06
#